data_AF-A0A7S1QQH3-F1
#
_entry.id   AF-A0A7S1QQH3-F1
#
_cell.length_a   1.000
_cell.length_b   1.000
_cell.length_c   1.000
_cell.angle_alpha   90.00
_cell.angle_beta   90.00
_cell.angle_gamma   90.00
#
_symmetry.space_group_name_H-M   'P 1'
#
loop_
_entity.id
_entity.type
_entity.pdbx_description
1 polymer ?
#
loop_
_entity_poly.entity_id
_entity_poly.type
_entity_poly.pdbx_seq_one_letter_code
_entity_poly.pdbx_strand_id
1 'polypeptide(L)'
;GRWSQAGWPARRLLELRGNARRFQCSEPCCGETWEAEEELGFTVVEGRAVGLLPSCRYCSEVARPWVRLARWDEAFLDDPSGCGETSSSMGAWLGRISDPVVVQLELSENALDEGYRDMLEDAVKGLTHFRHVRVILGADPE
;
A
#
# COMPACT_ATOMS: atom_id res chain seq x y z
N GLY A 1 -7.18 -2.99 -0.04
CA GLY A 1 -7.05 -2.79 -1.51
C GLY A 1 -7.92 -3.73 -2.34
N ARG A 2 -7.59 -3.93 -3.63
CA ARG A 2 -8.29 -4.88 -4.54
C ARG A 2 -8.13 -6.34 -4.08
N TRP A 3 -6.98 -6.70 -3.52
CA TRP A 3 -6.72 -8.03 -2.96
C TRP A 3 -7.64 -8.37 -1.79
N SER A 4 -7.81 -7.42 -0.86
CA SER A 4 -8.73 -7.58 0.27
C SER A 4 -10.17 -7.81 -0.19
N GLN A 5 -10.66 -7.05 -1.19
CA GLN A 5 -11.98 -7.26 -1.80
C GLN A 5 -12.13 -8.63 -2.46
N ALA A 6 -11.06 -9.15 -3.04
CA ALA A 6 -11.03 -10.50 -3.62
C ALA A 6 -10.99 -11.61 -2.56
N GLY A 7 -11.14 -11.28 -1.27
CA GLY A 7 -11.23 -12.25 -0.17
C GLY A 7 -9.88 -12.70 0.40
N TRP A 8 -8.79 -12.00 0.07
CA TRP A 8 -7.49 -12.33 0.63
C TRP A 8 -7.42 -11.95 2.12
N PRO A 9 -6.93 -12.84 3.01
CA PRO A 9 -6.83 -12.54 4.43
C PRO A 9 -5.86 -11.37 4.69
N ALA A 10 -6.29 -10.36 5.45
CA ALA A 10 -5.48 -9.18 5.77
C ALA A 10 -4.09 -9.54 6.33
N ARG A 11 -4.00 -10.56 7.20
CA ARG A 11 -2.73 -11.07 7.76
C ARG A 11 -1.72 -11.62 6.74
N ARG A 12 -2.13 -11.76 5.46
CA ARG A 12 -1.30 -12.23 4.34
C ARG A 12 -1.10 -11.16 3.27
N LEU A 13 -1.55 -9.93 3.52
CA LEU A 13 -1.48 -8.83 2.58
C LEU A 13 -0.64 -7.71 3.18
N LEU A 14 0.51 -7.42 2.56
CA LEU A 14 1.32 -6.25 2.89
C LEU A 14 1.19 -5.21 1.77
N GLU A 15 0.58 -4.06 2.08
CA GLU A 15 0.37 -2.96 1.13
C GLU A 15 1.45 -1.88 1.32
N LEU A 16 2.58 -2.05 0.66
CA LEU A 16 3.79 -1.21 0.84
C LEU A 16 3.59 0.30 0.55
N ARG A 17 2.65 0.64 -0.35
CA ARG A 17 2.33 2.03 -0.73
C ARG A 17 0.97 2.48 -0.21
N GLY A 18 0.39 1.67 0.68
CA GLY A 18 -0.96 1.82 1.17
C GLY A 18 -2.02 1.47 0.12
N ASN A 19 -3.25 1.89 0.40
CA ASN A 19 -4.39 1.68 -0.49
C ASN A 19 -5.46 2.79 -0.30
N ALA A 20 -6.21 3.08 -1.36
CA ALA A 20 -7.21 4.15 -1.36
C ALA A 20 -8.51 3.85 -0.58
N ARG A 21 -8.68 2.64 -0.01
CA ARG A 21 -9.84 2.31 0.84
C ARG A 21 -9.65 2.70 2.29
N ARG A 22 -8.49 3.23 2.65
CA ARG A 22 -8.25 3.75 4.00
C ARG A 22 -7.88 5.21 3.94
N PHE A 23 -8.21 5.92 5.00
CA PHE A 23 -7.76 7.28 5.24
C PHE A 23 -6.65 7.32 6.28
N GLN A 24 -5.79 8.32 6.14
CA GLN A 24 -4.91 8.85 7.16
C GLN A 24 -5.17 10.35 7.31
N CYS A 25 -4.70 10.95 8.39
CA CYS A 25 -4.67 12.42 8.48
C CYS A 25 -3.69 13.01 7.44
N SER A 26 -3.99 14.21 6.93
CA SER A 26 -3.05 14.99 6.10
C SER A 26 -1.86 15.49 6.91
N GLU A 27 -2.10 15.78 8.19
CA GLU A 27 -1.07 16.14 9.16
C GLU A 27 -0.64 14.89 9.95
N PRO A 28 0.64 14.77 10.36
CA PRO A 28 1.14 13.63 11.13
C PRO A 28 0.68 13.70 12.61
N CYS A 29 -0.60 13.95 12.86
CA CYS A 29 -1.17 14.11 14.20
C CYS A 29 -1.39 12.79 14.94
N CYS A 30 -1.56 11.69 14.20
CA CYS A 30 -1.80 10.35 14.73
C CYS A 30 -1.17 9.31 13.82
N GLY A 31 -0.71 8.21 14.41
CA GLY A 31 -0.14 7.08 13.67
C GLY A 31 -1.17 6.11 13.10
N GLU A 32 -2.43 6.49 12.92
CA GLU A 32 -3.51 5.55 12.61
C GLU A 32 -4.13 5.74 11.22
N THR A 33 -4.63 4.65 10.66
CA THR A 33 -5.46 4.65 9.44
C THR A 33 -6.81 3.99 9.71
N TRP A 34 -7.85 4.43 9.00
CA TRP A 34 -9.22 3.92 9.16
C TRP A 34 -9.89 3.69 7.81
N GLU A 35 -10.97 2.93 7.76
CA GLU A 35 -11.71 2.70 6.51
C GLU A 35 -12.24 4.01 5.94
N ALA A 36 -12.13 4.16 4.63
CA ALA A 36 -12.69 5.28 3.89
C ALA A 36 -14.21 5.13 3.76
N GLU A 37 -14.91 6.25 3.77
CA GLU A 37 -16.34 6.31 3.48
C GLU A 37 -16.59 5.96 2.01
N GLU A 38 -17.67 5.23 1.72
CA GLU A 38 -18.02 4.85 0.35
C GLU A 38 -18.50 6.05 -0.48
N GLU A 39 -19.16 7.00 0.17
CA GLU A 39 -19.67 8.23 -0.42
C GLU A 39 -19.00 9.44 0.24
N LEU A 40 -18.41 10.31 -0.56
CA LEU A 40 -17.73 11.51 -0.07
C LEU A 40 -18.62 12.74 -0.24
N GLY A 41 -18.63 13.63 0.75
CA GLY A 41 -19.44 14.84 0.77
C GLY A 41 -19.00 15.96 -0.18
N PHE A 42 -18.18 15.65 -1.19
CA PHE A 42 -17.69 16.61 -2.18
C PHE A 42 -17.88 16.09 -3.60
N THR A 43 -17.96 17.03 -4.55
CA THR A 43 -17.90 16.74 -5.98
C THR A 43 -16.60 17.29 -6.56
N VAL A 44 -16.22 16.85 -7.76
CA VAL A 44 -15.08 17.41 -8.48
C VAL A 44 -15.59 18.30 -9.61
N VAL A 45 -15.27 19.59 -9.56
CA VAL A 45 -15.61 20.58 -10.59
C VAL A 45 -14.32 21.21 -11.08
N GLU A 46 -14.04 21.11 -12.38
CA GLU A 46 -12.80 21.63 -12.99
C GLU A 46 -11.51 21.15 -12.30
N GLY A 47 -11.51 19.90 -11.84
CA GLY A 47 -10.37 19.30 -11.13
C GLY A 47 -10.20 19.77 -9.68
N ARG A 48 -11.15 20.53 -9.12
CA ARG A 48 -11.16 20.94 -7.71
C ARG A 48 -12.28 20.25 -6.94
N ALA A 49 -11.99 19.85 -5.71
CA ALA A 49 -13.02 19.36 -4.80
C ALA A 49 -13.90 20.52 -4.32
N VAL A 50 -15.21 20.37 -4.44
CA VAL A 50 -16.22 21.34 -4.00
C VAL A 50 -17.20 20.61 -3.08
N GLY A 51 -17.26 21.04 -1.81
CA GLY A 51 -18.10 20.41 -0.78
C GLY A 51 -17.31 20.13 0.50
N LEU A 52 -17.80 19.18 1.30
CA LEU A 52 -17.17 18.77 2.55
C LEU A 52 -16.12 17.71 2.28
N LEU A 53 -14.85 18.05 2.57
CA LEU A 53 -13.76 17.09 2.58
C LEU A 53 -13.87 16.22 3.84
N PRO A 54 -13.44 14.95 3.78
CA PRO A 54 -13.37 14.12 4.97
C PRO A 54 -12.36 14.72 5.97
N SER A 55 -12.65 14.59 7.25
CA SER A 55 -11.84 15.13 8.34
C SER A 55 -11.20 14.04 9.19
N CYS A 56 -10.03 14.33 9.75
CA CYS A 56 -9.35 13.49 10.71
C CYS A 56 -10.19 13.37 11.99
N ARG A 57 -10.40 12.13 12.44
CA ARG A 57 -11.15 11.81 13.67
C ARG A 57 -10.49 12.30 14.97
N TYR A 58 -9.27 12.83 14.91
CA TYR A 58 -8.51 13.30 16.08
C TYR A 58 -8.30 14.81 16.10
N CYS A 59 -7.87 15.42 14.99
CA CYS A 59 -7.54 16.85 14.94
C CYS A 59 -8.45 17.67 14.01
N SER A 60 -9.41 17.04 13.32
CA SER A 60 -10.32 17.68 12.36
C SER A 60 -9.67 18.25 11.08
N GLU A 61 -8.35 18.18 10.93
CA GLU A 61 -7.66 18.47 9.66
C GLU A 61 -8.13 17.53 8.54
N VAL A 62 -7.81 17.85 7.29
CA VAL A 62 -8.27 17.05 6.14
C VAL A 62 -7.77 15.60 6.25
N ALA A 63 -8.67 14.64 6.08
CA ALA A 63 -8.30 13.25 5.88
C ALA A 63 -7.94 13.02 4.40
N ARG A 64 -6.88 12.28 4.15
CA ARG A 64 -6.41 11.91 2.80
C ARG A 64 -6.40 10.40 2.64
N PRO A 65 -6.50 9.87 1.41
CA PRO A 65 -6.23 8.46 1.15
C PRO A 65 -4.87 8.06 1.73
N TRP A 66 -4.81 6.87 2.35
CA TRP A 66 -3.58 6.22 2.77
C TRP A 66 -2.89 5.64 1.54
N VAL A 67 -2.42 6.52 0.66
CA VAL A 67 -1.64 6.19 -0.52
C VAL A 67 -0.44 7.11 -0.50
N ARG A 68 0.75 6.54 -0.65
CA ARG A 68 1.97 7.35 -0.77
C ARG A 68 1.98 8.04 -2.12
N LEU A 69 1.74 9.35 -2.12
CA LEU A 69 1.57 10.15 -3.34
C LEU A 69 2.87 10.33 -4.10
N ALA A 70 3.98 10.49 -3.38
CA ALA A 70 5.31 10.68 -3.95
C ALA A 70 6.39 10.10 -3.04
N ARG A 71 7.63 9.99 -3.54
CA ARG A 71 8.77 9.50 -2.74
C ARG A 71 9.10 10.38 -1.53
N TRP A 72 8.76 11.67 -1.59
CA TRP A 72 9.00 12.67 -0.55
C TRP A 72 7.79 12.92 0.35
N ASP A 73 6.81 12.03 0.30
CA ASP A 73 5.60 12.10 1.14
C ASP A 73 5.93 11.63 2.57
N GLU A 74 6.62 12.49 3.32
CA GLU A 74 7.12 12.19 4.68
C GLU A 74 6.00 11.96 5.70
N ALA A 75 4.79 12.46 5.42
CA ALA A 75 3.61 12.25 6.26
C ALA A 75 2.94 10.89 6.00
N PHE A 76 3.43 10.08 5.04
CA PHE A 76 2.87 8.76 4.80
C PHE A 76 3.15 7.83 5.98
N LEU A 77 2.09 7.19 6.48
CA LEU A 77 2.22 6.20 7.54
C LEU A 77 2.65 4.86 6.94
N ASP A 78 3.95 4.56 6.98
CA ASP A 78 4.51 3.27 6.53
C ASP A 78 3.94 2.09 7.31
N ASP A 79 3.75 2.31 8.61
CA ASP A 79 3.25 1.30 9.53
C ASP A 79 2.22 1.89 10.50
N PRO A 80 0.97 2.11 10.06
CA PRO A 80 -0.03 2.71 10.92
C PRO A 80 -0.34 1.78 12.10
N SER A 81 -0.46 2.32 13.31
CA SER A 81 -0.80 1.61 14.54
C SER A 81 -2.08 0.79 14.33
N GLY A 82 -1.94 -0.54 14.34
CA GLY A 82 -2.98 -1.51 13.92
C GLY A 82 -2.63 -2.33 12.68
N CYS A 83 -1.60 -1.94 11.92
CA CYS A 83 -1.03 -2.65 10.78
C CYS A 83 0.40 -3.15 10.96
N GLY A 84 1.08 -2.79 12.05
CA GLY A 84 2.46 -3.26 12.36
C GLY A 84 2.59 -4.75 12.63
N GLU A 85 1.45 -5.42 12.71
CA GLU A 85 1.38 -6.85 12.59
C GLU A 85 1.81 -7.33 11.21
N THR A 86 1.64 -6.58 10.14
CA THR A 86 1.73 -7.11 8.77
C THR A 86 3.18 -7.32 8.32
N SER A 87 4.04 -6.31 8.43
CA SER A 87 5.47 -6.43 8.08
C SER A 87 6.18 -7.40 9.01
N SER A 88 5.90 -7.32 10.32
CA SER A 88 6.46 -8.24 11.32
C SER A 88 5.94 -9.67 11.15
N SER A 89 4.65 -9.86 10.85
CA SER A 89 4.06 -11.18 10.57
C SER A 89 4.55 -11.77 9.25
N MET A 90 4.75 -10.93 8.23
CA MET A 90 5.38 -11.36 6.98
C MET A 90 6.80 -11.85 7.26
N GLY A 91 7.63 -11.06 7.93
CA GLY A 91 9.00 -11.46 8.30
C GLY A 91 9.03 -12.73 9.15
N ALA A 92 8.16 -12.84 10.16
CA ALA A 92 8.04 -14.02 10.99
C ALA A 92 7.54 -15.25 10.21
N TRP A 93 6.65 -15.07 9.23
CA TRP A 93 6.19 -16.15 8.35
C TRP A 93 7.29 -16.59 7.39
N LEU A 94 7.99 -15.66 6.74
CA LEU A 94 9.11 -15.93 5.85
C LEU A 94 10.23 -16.69 6.57
N GLY A 95 10.55 -16.30 7.82
CA GLY A 95 11.56 -17.00 8.64
C GLY A 95 11.22 -18.45 8.99
N ARG A 96 9.98 -18.91 8.76
CA ARG A 96 9.56 -20.31 8.95
C ARG A 96 9.65 -21.15 7.68
N ILE A 97 9.99 -20.56 6.54
CA ILE A 97 10.03 -21.24 5.24
C ILE A 97 11.48 -21.44 4.84
N SER A 98 11.88 -22.68 4.59
CA SER A 98 13.27 -23.04 4.29
C SER A 98 13.65 -22.91 2.80
N ASP A 99 12.68 -23.02 1.88
CA ASP A 99 12.90 -22.96 0.43
C ASP A 99 11.69 -22.35 -0.30
N PRO A 100 11.39 -21.05 -0.07
CA PRO A 100 10.26 -20.39 -0.70
C PRO A 100 10.45 -20.23 -2.21
N VAL A 101 9.35 -20.39 -2.94
CA VAL A 101 9.24 -19.91 -4.32
C VAL A 101 8.53 -18.57 -4.28
N VAL A 102 9.22 -17.52 -4.72
CA VAL A 102 8.68 -16.16 -4.84
C VAL A 102 8.24 -15.97 -6.28
N VAL A 103 6.95 -15.70 -6.47
CA VAL A 103 6.40 -15.35 -7.78
C VAL A 103 6.14 -13.85 -7.80
N GLN A 104 6.90 -13.13 -8.61
CA GLN A 104 6.69 -11.72 -8.86
C GLN A 104 5.82 -11.55 -10.09
N LEU A 105 4.63 -10.99 -9.91
CA LEU A 105 3.72 -10.63 -11.00
C LEU A 105 3.84 -9.12 -11.26
N GLU A 106 4.32 -8.75 -12.44
CA GLU A 106 4.36 -7.36 -12.91
C GLU A 106 3.23 -7.12 -13.90
N LEU A 107 2.38 -6.15 -13.60
CA LEU A 107 1.26 -5.72 -14.46
C LEU A 107 1.56 -4.31 -14.96
N SER A 108 2.36 -4.15 -16.02
CA SER A 108 2.57 -2.83 -16.66
C SER A 108 3.24 -2.91 -18.04
N GLU A 109 2.94 -1.92 -18.89
CA GLU A 109 3.75 -1.57 -20.08
C GLU A 109 5.03 -0.82 -19.71
N ASN A 110 5.07 -0.16 -18.55
CA ASN A 110 6.25 0.50 -18.00
C ASN A 110 6.67 -0.23 -16.73
N ALA A 111 7.67 -1.11 -16.88
CA ALA A 111 8.30 -1.80 -15.76
C ALA A 111 8.62 -0.80 -14.64
N LEU A 112 8.23 -1.17 -13.42
CA LEU A 112 8.58 -0.57 -12.13
C LEU A 112 9.68 0.52 -12.20
N ASP A 113 9.34 1.77 -11.83
CA ASP A 113 10.29 2.83 -11.49
C ASP A 113 11.36 2.24 -10.54
N GLU A 114 12.64 2.61 -10.69
CA GLU A 114 13.78 1.94 -10.03
C GLU A 114 13.57 1.76 -8.52
N GLY A 115 12.91 2.72 -7.87
CA GLY A 115 12.59 2.64 -6.44
C GLY A 115 11.65 1.50 -6.04
N TYR A 116 10.85 0.93 -6.95
CA TYR A 116 10.00 -0.23 -6.65
C TYR A 116 10.78 -1.55 -6.66
N ARG A 117 11.85 -1.64 -7.47
CA ARG A 117 12.74 -2.80 -7.49
C ARG A 117 13.45 -2.92 -6.15
N ASP A 118 13.99 -1.81 -5.66
CA ASP A 118 14.69 -1.75 -4.37
C ASP A 118 13.77 -2.13 -3.20
N MET A 119 12.50 -1.69 -3.22
CA MET A 119 11.52 -2.08 -2.20
C MET A 119 11.16 -3.57 -2.22
N LEU A 120 11.02 -4.16 -3.41
CA LEU A 120 10.78 -5.60 -3.54
C LEU A 120 12.00 -6.38 -3.06
N GLU A 121 13.19 -5.96 -3.48
CA GLU A 121 14.45 -6.55 -3.03
C GLU A 121 14.58 -6.45 -1.51
N ASP A 122 14.31 -5.29 -0.90
CA ASP A 122 14.30 -5.13 0.56
C ASP A 122 13.28 -6.04 1.26
N ALA A 123 12.08 -6.19 0.70
CA ALA A 123 11.06 -7.07 1.24
C ALA A 123 11.46 -8.55 1.20
N VAL A 124 12.27 -8.97 0.22
CA VAL A 124 12.77 -10.35 0.08
C VAL A 124 14.22 -10.53 0.56
N LYS A 125 14.97 -9.47 0.89
CA LYS A 125 16.38 -9.53 1.34
C LYS A 125 16.58 -10.37 2.60
N GLY A 126 15.53 -10.56 3.40
CA GLY A 126 15.54 -11.49 4.55
C GLY A 126 15.54 -12.98 4.16
N LEU A 127 15.27 -13.31 2.89
CA LEU A 127 15.33 -14.67 2.36
C LEU A 127 16.74 -14.95 1.82
N THR A 128 17.51 -15.76 2.53
CA THR A 128 18.87 -16.13 2.12
C THR A 128 18.90 -17.13 0.97
N HIS A 129 17.81 -17.90 0.79
CA HIS A 129 17.66 -18.90 -0.27
C HIS A 129 16.21 -18.89 -0.74
N PHE A 130 15.96 -18.54 -2.00
CA PHE A 130 14.63 -18.62 -2.62
C PHE A 130 14.74 -18.82 -4.12
N ARG A 131 13.72 -19.45 -4.70
CA ARG A 131 13.54 -19.49 -6.16
C ARG A 131 12.68 -18.31 -6.57
N HIS A 132 13.19 -17.45 -7.44
CA HIS A 132 12.46 -16.29 -7.95
C HIS A 132 11.93 -16.56 -9.36
N VAL A 133 10.62 -16.44 -9.54
CA VAL A 133 9.96 -16.52 -10.84
C VAL A 133 9.32 -15.16 -11.12
N ARG A 134 9.81 -14.47 -12.15
CA ARG A 134 9.25 -13.21 -12.60
C ARG A 134 8.32 -13.46 -13.78
N VAL A 135 7.09 -12.99 -13.68
CA VAL A 135 6.08 -13.03 -14.74
C VAL A 135 5.69 -11.59 -15.04
N ILE A 136 5.96 -11.15 -16.26
CA ILE A 136 5.57 -9.83 -16.75
C ILE A 136 4.34 -10.03 -17.63
N LEU A 137 3.24 -9.39 -17.25
CA LEU A 137 1.99 -9.39 -17.99
C LEU A 137 1.82 -7.98 -18.57
N GLY A 138 2.21 -7.81 -19.83
CA GLY A 138 1.98 -6.62 -20.64
C GLY A 138 1.05 -6.93 -21.82
N ALA A 139 0.39 -5.91 -22.36
CA ALA A 139 -0.19 -6.02 -23.70
C ALA A 139 0.95 -6.19 -24.71
N ASP A 140 0.71 -6.95 -25.78
CA ASP A 140 1.65 -7.14 -26.88
C ASP A 140 2.21 -5.79 -27.37
N PRO A 141 3.51 -5.66 -27.64
CA PRO A 141 4.04 -4.49 -28.32
C PRO A 141 3.63 -4.56 -29.80
N GLU A 142 2.43 -4.07 -30.13
CA GLU A 142 2.09 -3.67 -31.51
C GLU A 142 2.52 -2.23 -31.77
#